data_AF-A0A8J5FXX7-F1
#
_entry.id   AF-A0A8J5FXX7-F1
#
_cell.length_a   1.000
_cell.length_b   1.000
_cell.length_c   1.000
_cell.angle_alpha   90.00
_cell.angle_beta   90.00
_cell.angle_gamma   90.00
#
_symmetry.space_group_name_H-M   'P 1'
#
loop_
_entity.id
_entity.type
_entity.pdbx_description
1 polymer ?
#
loop_
_entity_poly.entity_id
_entity_poly.type
_entity_poly.pdbx_seq_one_letter_code
_entity_poly.pdbx_strand_id
1 'polypeptide(L)'
;MAIVAPAANPFLCSSPSLSTPHPSRRFALQCLPSRTSHKPLLSKRSIRAPRASPSSSSSATEESQPPKSKAAEEGDQYEVELDKPYGLKFMKGSDRGTYIDAIAPGSNADRSGKFTVGDKVIATSAVFGTEIWPAAEYGRTMYTIRQRIGPLLMKMEKRYGKLPGAADLTEREIIRAERNSGVVSDRMQNYLRKQQQKEQRQNDLREGLKLYRPTMLKKETFVILFLIEIMANFLIHSRSGKYEDALEKFESMLGSRPEPDEISVASYNVACCYSKLNQVQAALSALEDAMKAGYEDFKTIRNDPDLAQARASEEFEPLLKKFDESFINESAINAIKSIFGFNKK
;
A
#
# COMPACT_ATOMS: atom_id res chain seq x y z
N MET A 1 -27.86 -48.79 64.65
CA MET A 1 -27.85 -48.85 63.18
C MET A 1 -28.37 -47.52 62.65
N ALA A 2 -27.73 -47.03 61.58
CA ALA A 2 -27.98 -45.79 60.84
C ALA A 2 -27.66 -44.47 61.57
N ILE A 3 -26.48 -43.96 61.22
CA ILE A 3 -25.84 -42.72 61.64
C ILE A 3 -26.28 -41.60 60.70
N VAL A 4 -26.47 -40.43 61.32
CA VAL A 4 -26.85 -39.13 60.78
C VAL A 4 -25.81 -38.61 59.77
N ALA A 5 -26.28 -38.11 58.62
CA ALA A 5 -25.48 -37.34 57.67
C ALA A 5 -25.26 -35.89 58.15
N PRO A 6 -24.13 -35.27 57.79
CA PRO A 6 -24.13 -33.82 57.61
C PRO A 6 -23.57 -33.36 56.26
N ALA A 7 -24.36 -32.46 55.66
CA ALA A 7 -24.02 -31.33 54.79
C ALA A 7 -22.62 -31.25 54.15
N ALA A 8 -22.58 -31.27 52.81
CA ALA A 8 -21.47 -30.77 52.01
C ALA A 8 -21.72 -29.30 51.61
N ASN A 9 -20.79 -28.43 51.99
CA ASN A 9 -20.73 -27.02 51.62
C ASN A 9 -20.48 -26.83 50.11
N PRO A 10 -21.09 -25.80 49.46
CA PRO A 10 -20.87 -25.50 48.06
C PRO A 10 -19.88 -24.34 47.89
N PHE A 11 -18.59 -24.62 47.68
CA PHE A 11 -17.65 -23.64 47.15
C PHE A 11 -16.60 -24.34 46.30
N LEU A 12 -16.85 -24.39 44.98
CA LEU A 12 -15.88 -24.84 43.98
C LEU A 12 -15.68 -23.73 42.95
N CYS A 13 -14.45 -23.21 42.99
CA CYS A 13 -13.62 -22.73 41.89
C CYS A 13 -14.23 -21.71 40.91
N SER A 14 -13.97 -20.44 41.20
CA SER A 14 -13.95 -19.36 40.21
C SER A 14 -12.77 -19.57 39.25
N SER A 15 -13.06 -19.81 37.97
CA SER A 15 -12.07 -19.71 36.89
C SER A 15 -11.55 -18.27 36.79
N PRO A 16 -10.24 -18.00 36.64
CA PRO A 16 -9.79 -16.69 36.22
C PRO A 16 -10.23 -16.44 34.78
N SER A 17 -10.91 -15.31 34.58
CA SER A 17 -11.42 -14.83 33.31
C SER A 17 -10.29 -14.50 32.33
N LEU A 18 -10.36 -15.05 31.12
CA LEU A 18 -9.54 -14.63 29.98
C LEU A 18 -9.77 -13.13 29.72
N SER A 19 -8.77 -12.31 30.03
CA SER A 19 -8.77 -10.90 29.64
C SER A 19 -8.58 -10.80 28.14
N THR A 20 -9.61 -10.30 27.45
CA THR A 20 -9.55 -9.85 26.06
C THR A 20 -8.49 -8.75 25.89
N PRO A 21 -7.58 -8.82 24.90
CA PRO A 21 -6.61 -7.77 24.67
C PRO A 21 -7.29 -6.56 24.00
N HIS A 22 -7.25 -5.41 24.67
CA HIS A 22 -7.54 -4.10 24.06
C HIS A 22 -6.39 -3.69 23.12
N PRO A 23 -6.67 -2.92 22.05
CA PRO A 23 -5.73 -2.66 20.97
C PRO A 23 -4.74 -1.56 21.37
N SER A 24 -3.48 -1.92 21.60
CA SER A 24 -2.39 -0.97 21.75
C SER A 24 -1.96 -0.42 20.37
N ARG A 25 -2.21 0.89 20.20
CA ARG A 25 -1.45 1.88 19.42
C ARG A 25 -0.73 1.41 18.16
N ARG A 26 -1.29 1.85 17.02
CA ARG A 26 -0.68 1.94 15.69
C ARG A 26 0.73 2.54 15.76
N PHE A 27 1.75 1.73 15.51
CA PHE A 27 3.02 2.22 14.99
C PHE A 27 2.84 2.53 13.50
N ALA A 28 2.93 3.81 13.15
CA ALA A 28 3.03 4.25 11.78
C ALA A 28 4.41 3.86 11.23
N LEU A 29 4.48 2.79 10.45
CA LEU A 29 5.64 2.51 9.60
C LEU A 29 5.65 3.54 8.46
N GLN A 30 6.46 4.58 8.62
CA GLN A 30 6.87 5.43 7.51
C GLN A 30 7.82 4.63 6.62
N CYS A 31 7.39 4.33 5.39
CA CYS A 31 8.27 3.89 4.31
C CYS A 31 9.25 5.02 3.96
N LEU A 32 10.53 4.86 4.32
CA LEU A 32 11.64 5.61 3.74
C LEU A 32 12.24 4.78 2.58
N PRO A 33 12.45 5.37 1.38
CA PRO A 33 13.12 4.67 0.29
C PRO A 33 14.64 4.67 0.50
N SER A 34 15.23 3.49 0.57
CA SER A 34 16.68 3.30 0.49
C SER A 34 17.17 3.56 -0.93
N ARG A 35 17.98 4.61 -1.08
CA ARG A 35 18.64 5.00 -2.32
C ARG A 35 19.92 4.18 -2.48
N THR A 36 19.84 3.02 -3.11
CA THR A 36 21.05 2.27 -3.53
C THR A 36 21.46 2.73 -4.93
N SER A 37 22.59 3.43 -4.99
CA SER A 37 23.21 3.91 -6.23
C SER A 37 23.99 2.77 -6.88
N HIS A 38 23.39 2.08 -7.87
CA HIS A 38 24.13 1.22 -8.79
C HIS A 38 24.34 1.96 -10.13
N LYS A 39 25.58 2.37 -10.39
CA LYS A 39 26.04 2.88 -11.69
C LYS A 39 26.29 1.69 -12.63
N PRO A 40 25.76 1.65 -13.86
CA PRO A 40 26.25 0.71 -14.86
C PRO A 40 27.50 1.30 -15.54
N LEU A 41 28.60 0.55 -15.44
CA LEU A 41 29.78 0.68 -16.28
C LEU A 41 29.41 0.27 -17.72
N LEU A 42 29.50 1.18 -18.67
CA LEU A 42 29.54 0.83 -20.10
C LEU A 42 30.87 1.26 -20.71
N SER A 43 31.53 0.23 -21.22
CA SER A 43 32.86 0.16 -21.79
C SER A 43 33.01 1.07 -23.02
N LYS A 44 34.09 1.85 -23.02
CA LYS A 44 34.57 2.60 -24.19
C LYS A 44 35.17 1.60 -25.20
N ARG A 45 34.68 1.60 -26.44
CA ARG A 45 35.50 1.20 -27.60
C ARG A 45 35.78 2.43 -28.46
N SER A 46 37.06 2.75 -28.47
CA SER A 46 37.73 3.79 -29.25
C SER A 46 37.96 3.30 -30.68
N ILE A 47 37.63 4.13 -31.67
CA ILE A 47 38.29 4.10 -32.99
C ILE A 47 38.83 5.50 -33.26
N ARG A 48 40.04 5.51 -33.82
CA ARG A 48 41.10 6.51 -33.80
C ARG A 48 40.98 7.54 -34.94
N ALA A 49 41.24 8.82 -34.59
CA ALA A 49 41.92 9.98 -35.25
C ALA A 49 42.34 9.92 -36.75
N PRO A 50 42.62 11.05 -37.48
CA PRO A 50 43.23 12.34 -37.05
C PRO A 50 42.60 13.64 -37.65
N ARG A 51 42.59 14.79 -36.95
CA ARG A 51 43.58 15.87 -36.72
C ARG A 51 44.01 16.67 -37.97
N ALA A 52 43.57 17.93 -38.04
CA ALA A 52 44.41 19.09 -38.38
C ALA A 52 43.76 20.39 -37.84
N SER A 53 44.54 21.14 -37.08
CA SER A 53 44.33 22.55 -36.68
C SER A 53 45.33 23.40 -37.50
N PRO A 54 45.52 24.71 -37.24
CA PRO A 54 44.58 25.83 -37.06
C PRO A 54 44.94 27.02 -37.97
N SER A 55 44.08 28.03 -38.09
CA SER A 55 44.54 29.40 -38.34
C SER A 55 43.64 30.43 -37.65
N SER A 56 44.30 31.19 -36.78
CA SER A 56 44.03 32.52 -36.22
C SER A 56 43.34 33.50 -37.19
N SER A 57 42.65 34.58 -36.81
CA SER A 57 42.62 35.41 -35.58
C SER A 57 41.54 36.50 -35.75
N SER A 58 41.05 37.03 -34.61
CA SER A 58 40.61 38.43 -34.34
C SER A 58 39.58 39.05 -35.30
N SER A 59 38.45 39.63 -34.87
CA SER A 59 38.28 40.65 -33.82
C SER A 59 36.84 41.19 -33.87
N ALA A 60 36.46 41.90 -32.80
CA ALA A 60 35.44 42.95 -32.72
C ALA A 60 33.94 42.56 -32.61
N THR A 61 33.46 42.84 -31.40
CA THR A 61 32.14 43.26 -30.95
C THR A 61 31.27 43.96 -32.00
N GLU A 62 30.00 43.55 -32.11
CA GLU A 62 28.87 44.47 -32.36
C GLU A 62 27.53 43.81 -32.01
N GLU A 63 26.80 44.45 -31.09
CA GLU A 63 25.35 44.28 -30.90
C GLU A 63 24.64 44.46 -32.25
N SER A 64 23.82 43.49 -32.66
CA SER A 64 22.90 43.69 -33.77
C SER A 64 21.63 42.85 -33.65
N GLN A 65 20.54 43.56 -33.91
CA GLN A 65 19.12 43.24 -33.88
C GLN A 65 18.74 41.88 -34.49
N PRO A 66 17.59 41.29 -34.08
CA PRO A 66 17.06 40.10 -34.72
C PRO A 66 16.68 40.41 -36.19
N PRO A 67 17.07 39.55 -37.16
CA PRO A 67 16.83 39.82 -38.57
C PRO A 67 15.35 39.64 -38.92
N LYS A 68 14.80 40.77 -39.38
CA LYS A 68 13.69 40.98 -40.32
C LYS A 68 13.06 39.75 -40.99
N SER A 69 11.77 39.61 -40.69
CA SER A 69 10.66 39.46 -41.64
C SER A 69 10.85 38.49 -42.80
N LYS A 70 10.29 37.28 -42.65
CA LYS A 70 9.65 36.61 -43.80
C LYS A 70 8.23 37.14 -43.90
N ALA A 71 7.98 37.88 -44.97
CA ALA A 71 6.67 38.37 -45.38
C ALA A 71 5.67 37.20 -45.38
N ALA A 72 4.70 37.24 -44.48
CA ALA A 72 3.51 36.43 -44.58
C ALA A 72 2.69 37.01 -45.73
N GLU A 73 2.35 36.17 -46.71
CA GLU A 73 1.31 36.52 -47.68
C GLU A 73 0.07 36.94 -46.89
N GLU A 74 -0.34 38.19 -47.08
CA GLU A 74 -1.49 38.82 -46.44
C GLU A 74 -2.76 38.17 -47.01
N GLY A 75 -3.09 36.97 -46.53
CA GLY A 75 -4.34 36.32 -46.88
C GLY A 75 -5.50 37.14 -46.33
N ASP A 76 -6.50 37.43 -47.16
CA ASP A 76 -7.62 38.30 -46.80
C ASP A 76 -8.34 37.77 -45.55
N GLN A 77 -8.09 38.42 -44.41
CA GLN A 77 -8.75 38.08 -43.15
C GLN A 77 -10.06 38.87 -43.04
N TYR A 78 -11.12 38.21 -42.62
CA TYR A 78 -12.42 38.87 -42.42
C TYR A 78 -13.06 38.43 -41.10
N GLU A 79 -13.81 39.34 -40.49
CA GLU A 79 -14.51 39.10 -39.24
C GLU A 79 -16.02 38.96 -39.50
N VAL A 80 -16.63 37.98 -38.84
CA VAL A 80 -18.07 37.70 -38.96
C VAL A 80 -18.67 37.49 -37.59
N GLU A 81 -19.86 38.05 -37.42
CA GLU A 81 -20.78 37.75 -36.34
C GLU A 81 -21.94 36.93 -36.92
N LEU A 82 -22.26 35.80 -36.30
CA LEU A 82 -23.26 34.87 -36.79
C LEU A 82 -24.13 34.32 -35.66
N ASP A 83 -25.44 34.28 -35.87
CA ASP A 83 -26.39 33.73 -34.90
C ASP A 83 -26.71 32.25 -35.17
N LYS A 84 -27.07 31.51 -34.11
CA LYS A 84 -27.60 30.15 -34.27
C LYS A 84 -28.96 30.20 -34.98
N PRO A 85 -29.26 29.29 -35.91
CA PRO A 85 -28.41 28.21 -36.42
C PRO A 85 -27.39 28.71 -37.47
N TYR A 86 -26.10 28.43 -37.23
CA TYR A 86 -25.02 28.94 -38.09
C TYR A 86 -25.06 28.36 -39.51
N GLY A 87 -25.35 27.06 -39.65
CA GLY A 87 -25.34 26.36 -40.94
C GLY A 87 -23.97 26.17 -41.58
N LEU A 88 -22.90 26.24 -40.78
CA LEU A 88 -21.54 25.91 -41.20
C LEU A 88 -21.19 24.48 -40.75
N LYS A 89 -20.66 23.69 -41.68
CA LYS A 89 -20.02 22.41 -41.40
C LYS A 89 -18.51 22.62 -41.44
N PHE A 90 -17.82 22.12 -40.42
CA PHE A 90 -16.37 22.25 -40.31
C PHE A 90 -15.67 20.90 -40.50
N MET A 91 -14.45 20.96 -41.02
CA MET A 91 -13.53 19.82 -41.14
C MET A 91 -12.17 20.12 -40.49
N LYS A 92 -11.47 19.06 -40.12
CA LYS A 92 -10.11 19.13 -39.58
C LYS A 92 -9.09 19.09 -40.72
N GLY A 93 -8.30 20.15 -40.85
CA GLY A 93 -7.19 20.21 -41.82
C GLY A 93 -5.98 19.38 -41.41
N SER A 94 -5.04 19.20 -42.36
CA SER A 94 -3.76 18.52 -42.14
C SER A 94 -2.89 19.17 -41.08
N ASP A 95 -2.99 20.49 -40.96
CA ASP A 95 -2.33 21.35 -39.97
C ASP A 95 -3.06 21.40 -38.61
N ARG A 96 -4.06 20.52 -38.41
CA ARG A 96 -4.98 20.49 -37.24
C ARG A 96 -5.87 21.72 -37.10
N GLY A 97 -5.89 22.61 -38.10
CA GLY A 97 -6.77 23.76 -38.18
C GLY A 97 -8.23 23.38 -38.45
N THR A 98 -9.11 24.36 -38.29
CA THR A 98 -10.55 24.23 -38.54
C THR A 98 -10.91 24.94 -39.83
N TYR A 99 -11.56 24.25 -40.76
CA TYR A 99 -11.90 24.75 -42.09
C TYR A 99 -13.37 24.55 -42.40
N ILE A 100 -13.95 25.38 -43.26
CA ILE A 100 -15.33 25.20 -43.75
C ILE A 100 -15.36 24.05 -44.76
N ASP A 101 -16.13 23.01 -44.44
CA ASP A 101 -16.40 21.84 -45.28
C ASP A 101 -17.60 22.07 -46.19
N ALA A 102 -18.69 22.62 -45.63
CA ALA A 102 -19.91 22.90 -46.36
C ALA A 102 -20.69 24.04 -45.71
N ILE A 103 -21.48 24.74 -46.52
CA ILE A 103 -22.41 25.78 -46.10
C ILE A 103 -23.81 25.27 -46.43
N ALA A 104 -24.70 25.24 -45.44
CA ALA A 104 -26.06 24.77 -45.62
C ALA A 104 -26.90 25.84 -46.36
N PRO A 105 -27.58 25.50 -47.48
CA PRO A 105 -28.38 26.46 -48.23
C PRO A 105 -29.53 27.02 -47.37
N GLY A 106 -29.75 28.32 -47.42
CA GLY A 106 -30.77 29.02 -46.63
C GLY A 106 -30.41 29.25 -45.16
N SER A 107 -29.20 28.89 -44.72
CA SER A 107 -28.72 29.15 -43.36
C SER A 107 -28.28 30.60 -43.14
N ASN A 108 -28.05 30.99 -41.88
CA ASN A 108 -27.51 32.31 -41.56
C ASN A 108 -26.16 32.56 -42.26
N ALA A 109 -25.30 31.54 -42.35
CA ALA A 109 -24.03 31.65 -43.05
C ALA A 109 -24.21 31.85 -44.56
N ASP A 110 -25.14 31.12 -45.17
CA ASP A 110 -25.44 31.23 -46.60
C ASP A 110 -26.01 32.62 -46.95
N ARG A 111 -27.00 33.09 -46.18
CA ARG A 111 -27.59 34.44 -46.33
C ARG A 111 -26.57 35.57 -46.16
N SER A 112 -25.54 35.36 -45.36
CA SER A 112 -24.49 36.35 -45.19
C SER A 112 -23.64 36.56 -46.45
N GLY A 113 -23.52 35.53 -47.31
CA GLY A 113 -22.66 35.55 -48.51
C GLY A 113 -21.16 35.71 -48.23
N LYS A 114 -20.75 35.75 -46.95
CA LYS A 114 -19.37 36.05 -46.53
C LYS A 114 -18.47 34.82 -46.52
N PHE A 115 -19.03 33.62 -46.42
CA PHE A 115 -18.27 32.39 -46.25
C PHE A 115 -18.02 31.69 -47.59
N THR A 116 -16.83 31.11 -47.74
CA THR A 116 -16.49 30.25 -48.87
C THR A 116 -16.02 28.91 -48.35
N VAL A 117 -16.40 27.83 -49.04
CA VAL A 117 -15.91 26.48 -48.70
C VAL A 117 -14.38 26.47 -48.76
N GLY A 118 -13.74 25.92 -47.74
CA GLY A 118 -12.29 25.90 -47.57
C GLY A 118 -11.69 27.05 -46.77
N ASP A 119 -12.46 28.08 -46.39
CA ASP A 119 -11.95 29.16 -45.52
C ASP A 119 -11.52 28.62 -44.14
N LYS A 120 -10.47 29.22 -43.56
CA LYS A 120 -9.87 28.77 -42.30
C LYS A 120 -10.33 29.63 -41.13
N VAL A 121 -10.61 29.01 -39.99
CA VAL A 121 -10.85 29.73 -38.73
C VAL A 121 -9.52 30.11 -38.10
N ILE A 122 -9.25 31.41 -37.97
CA ILE A 122 -8.05 31.95 -37.30
C ILE A 122 -8.34 32.23 -35.83
N ALA A 123 -9.52 32.76 -35.51
CA ALA A 123 -9.89 33.11 -34.15
C ALA A 123 -11.39 32.90 -33.93
N THR A 124 -11.76 32.58 -32.69
CA THR A 124 -13.15 32.34 -32.30
C THR A 124 -13.39 32.95 -30.93
N SER A 125 -14.60 33.47 -30.77
CA SER A 125 -15.05 33.98 -29.50
C SER A 125 -15.17 32.89 -28.42
N ALA A 126 -14.98 33.26 -27.15
CA ALA A 126 -15.02 32.34 -26.01
C ALA A 126 -16.39 31.64 -25.84
N VAL A 127 -16.57 30.69 -24.92
CA VAL A 127 -17.94 30.14 -24.68
C VAL A 127 -18.85 31.18 -24.04
N PHE A 128 -18.27 32.04 -23.18
CA PHE A 128 -18.95 33.12 -22.46
C PHE A 128 -18.19 34.43 -22.70
N GLY A 129 -18.91 35.51 -23.01
CA GLY A 129 -18.32 36.84 -23.27
C GLY A 129 -18.07 37.16 -24.75
N THR A 130 -17.60 38.37 -25.04
CA THR A 130 -17.38 38.88 -26.41
C THR A 130 -15.92 38.78 -26.86
N GLU A 131 -15.02 38.30 -26.01
CA GLU A 131 -13.59 38.18 -26.31
C GLU A 131 -13.31 37.15 -27.40
N ILE A 132 -12.45 37.51 -28.34
CA ILE A 132 -11.99 36.67 -29.46
C ILE A 132 -10.59 36.14 -29.14
N TRP A 133 -10.43 34.82 -29.19
CA TRP A 133 -9.17 34.13 -28.94
C TRP A 133 -8.70 33.38 -30.19
N PRO A 134 -7.37 33.23 -30.41
CA PRO A 134 -6.85 32.43 -31.51
C PRO A 134 -7.45 31.02 -31.50
N ALA A 135 -7.87 30.56 -32.68
CA ALA A 135 -8.47 29.26 -32.88
C ALA A 135 -7.40 28.19 -32.62
N ALA A 136 -7.64 27.39 -31.59
CA ALA A 136 -6.80 26.25 -31.24
C ALA A 136 -7.03 25.07 -32.21
N GLU A 137 -6.41 23.92 -31.91
CA GLU A 137 -6.65 22.67 -32.63
C GLU A 137 -8.15 22.37 -32.78
N TYR A 138 -8.54 21.77 -33.92
CA TYR A 138 -9.94 21.52 -34.33
C TYR A 138 -10.91 21.14 -33.21
N GLY A 139 -10.53 20.22 -32.31
CA GLY A 139 -11.40 19.78 -31.23
C GLY A 139 -11.78 20.90 -30.25
N ARG A 140 -10.84 21.79 -29.91
CA ARG A 140 -11.06 22.91 -28.99
C ARG A 140 -11.91 24.00 -29.64
N THR A 141 -11.60 24.35 -30.88
CA THR A 141 -12.37 25.34 -31.66
C THR A 141 -13.80 24.86 -31.91
N MET A 142 -14.02 23.58 -32.20
CA MET A 142 -15.38 23.05 -32.33
C MET A 142 -16.14 23.00 -31.02
N TYR A 143 -15.46 22.78 -29.90
CA TYR A 143 -16.09 22.84 -28.59
C TYR A 143 -16.66 24.23 -28.30
N THR A 144 -15.86 25.29 -28.54
CA THR A 144 -16.32 26.67 -28.31
C THR A 144 -17.48 27.03 -29.22
N ILE A 145 -17.39 26.73 -30.52
CA ILE A 145 -18.45 27.00 -31.50
C ILE A 145 -19.77 26.32 -31.12
N ARG A 146 -19.73 25.04 -30.70
CA ARG A 146 -20.93 24.27 -30.36
C ARG A 146 -21.59 24.77 -29.07
N GLN A 147 -20.78 25.01 -28.04
CA GLN A 147 -21.24 25.38 -26.70
C GLN A 147 -21.51 26.87 -26.54
N ARG A 148 -21.10 27.72 -27.49
CA ARG A 148 -21.32 29.17 -27.49
C ARG A 148 -22.79 29.51 -27.23
N ILE A 149 -23.03 30.40 -26.26
CA ILE A 149 -24.35 30.97 -25.97
C ILE A 149 -24.33 32.42 -26.49
N GLY A 150 -25.26 32.75 -27.40
CA GLY A 150 -25.29 34.06 -28.09
C GLY A 150 -24.57 34.07 -29.45
N PRO A 151 -24.39 35.26 -30.07
CA PRO A 151 -23.77 35.41 -31.38
C PRO A 151 -22.32 34.92 -31.36
N LEU A 152 -21.92 34.24 -32.43
CA LEU A 152 -20.59 33.70 -32.62
C LEU A 152 -19.76 34.69 -33.44
N LEU A 153 -18.78 35.31 -32.79
CA LEU A 153 -17.78 36.12 -33.47
C LEU A 153 -16.60 35.24 -33.88
N MET A 154 -16.19 35.34 -35.14
CA MET A 154 -15.08 34.58 -35.71
C MET A 154 -14.23 35.47 -36.62
N LYS A 155 -12.91 35.24 -36.59
CA LYS A 155 -11.98 35.76 -37.58
C LYS A 155 -11.57 34.62 -38.51
N MET A 156 -11.74 34.86 -39.80
CA MET A 156 -11.59 33.87 -40.87
C MET A 156 -10.49 34.30 -41.83
N GLU A 157 -9.85 33.33 -42.47
CA GLU A 157 -8.89 33.51 -43.56
C GLU A 157 -9.53 33.02 -44.87
N LYS A 158 -9.53 33.86 -45.91
CA LYS A 158 -9.95 33.45 -47.25
C LYS A 158 -8.97 32.46 -47.85
N ARG A 159 -9.48 31.33 -48.34
CA ARG A 159 -8.67 30.27 -48.97
C ARG A 159 -9.14 29.90 -50.37
N TYR A 160 -10.14 30.61 -50.91
CA TYR A 160 -10.60 30.52 -52.30
C TYR A 160 -10.82 29.07 -52.77
N GLY A 161 -11.45 28.22 -51.95
CA GLY A 161 -11.76 26.83 -52.32
C GLY A 161 -10.61 25.83 -52.24
N LYS A 162 -9.40 26.24 -51.83
CA LYS A 162 -8.26 25.33 -51.68
C LYS A 162 -8.34 24.56 -50.36
N LEU A 163 -8.96 23.38 -50.40
CA LEU A 163 -9.00 22.46 -49.26
C LEU A 163 -7.59 21.93 -48.93
N PRO A 164 -7.12 22.05 -47.68
CA PRO A 164 -5.83 21.50 -47.26
C PRO A 164 -5.91 19.97 -47.20
N GLY A 165 -5.45 19.30 -48.26
CA GLY A 165 -5.29 17.85 -48.27
C GLY A 165 -5.67 17.12 -49.56
N ALA A 166 -6.11 17.79 -50.62
CA ALA A 166 -6.47 17.10 -51.87
C ALA A 166 -5.32 16.28 -52.50
N ALA A 167 -4.06 16.56 -52.15
CA ALA A 167 -2.88 15.83 -52.64
C ALA A 167 -2.33 14.75 -51.67
N ASP A 168 -2.79 14.68 -50.41
CA ASP A 168 -2.19 13.84 -49.34
C ASP A 168 -3.06 12.64 -48.90
N LEU A 169 -4.19 12.42 -49.57
CA LEU A 169 -5.21 11.46 -49.12
C LEU A 169 -4.78 10.00 -49.31
N THR A 170 -3.96 9.69 -50.32
CA THR A 170 -3.50 8.32 -50.60
C THR A 170 -2.53 7.81 -49.54
N GLU A 171 -1.47 8.57 -49.22
CA GLU A 171 -0.51 8.15 -48.17
C GLU A 171 -1.17 8.04 -46.79
N ARG A 172 -2.07 8.95 -46.42
CA ARG A 172 -2.72 8.91 -45.10
C ARG A 172 -3.74 7.79 -44.96
N GLU A 173 -4.44 7.42 -46.02
CA GLU A 173 -5.36 6.27 -46.01
C GLU A 173 -4.60 4.94 -46.02
N ILE A 174 -3.51 4.83 -46.78
CA ILE A 174 -2.60 3.68 -46.76
C ILE A 174 -2.00 3.51 -45.36
N ILE A 175 -1.44 4.58 -44.78
CA ILE A 175 -0.86 4.57 -43.44
C ILE A 175 -1.93 4.28 -42.35
N ARG A 176 -3.18 4.73 -42.52
CA ARG A 176 -4.28 4.42 -41.58
C ARG A 176 -4.74 2.96 -41.71
N ALA A 177 -4.78 2.42 -42.91
CA ALA A 177 -5.10 1.01 -43.17
C ALA A 177 -4.01 0.08 -42.61
N GLU A 178 -2.73 0.41 -42.81
CA GLU A 178 -1.59 -0.31 -42.20
C GLU A 178 -1.59 -0.22 -40.66
N ARG A 179 -1.90 0.94 -40.09
CA ARG A 179 -2.02 1.06 -38.62
C ARG A 179 -3.24 0.34 -38.06
N ASN A 180 -4.32 0.17 -38.81
CA ASN A 180 -5.51 -0.55 -38.34
C ASN A 180 -5.38 -2.07 -38.45
N SER A 181 -4.61 -2.59 -39.40
CA SER A 181 -4.41 -4.04 -39.58
C SER A 181 -3.53 -4.68 -38.48
N GLY A 182 -2.64 -3.91 -37.84
CA GLY A 182 -1.77 -4.42 -36.76
C GLY A 182 -2.37 -4.45 -35.35
N VAL A 183 -3.38 -3.63 -35.04
CA VAL A 183 -3.78 -3.34 -33.64
C VAL A 183 -4.80 -4.34 -33.08
N VAL A 184 -5.46 -5.15 -33.92
CA VAL A 184 -6.36 -6.22 -33.44
C VAL A 184 -5.57 -7.42 -32.90
N SER A 185 -4.48 -7.80 -33.58
CA SER A 185 -3.59 -8.89 -33.15
C SER A 185 -2.87 -8.56 -31.84
N ASP A 186 -2.25 -7.37 -31.75
CA ASP A 186 -1.54 -6.95 -30.54
C ASP A 186 -2.47 -6.75 -29.34
N ARG A 187 -3.71 -6.26 -29.54
CA ARG A 187 -4.68 -6.15 -28.43
C ARG A 187 -5.08 -7.53 -27.90
N MET A 188 -5.30 -8.50 -28.78
CA MET A 188 -5.61 -9.87 -28.38
C MET A 188 -4.41 -10.54 -27.68
N GLN A 189 -3.20 -10.40 -28.23
CA GLN A 189 -1.98 -10.93 -27.61
C GLN A 189 -1.71 -10.30 -26.24
N ASN A 190 -1.90 -8.98 -26.11
CA ASN A 190 -1.79 -8.30 -24.81
C ASN A 190 -2.88 -8.73 -23.83
N TYR A 191 -4.10 -9.00 -24.30
CA TYR A 191 -5.18 -9.53 -23.48
C TYR A 191 -4.84 -10.93 -22.94
N LEU A 192 -4.38 -11.84 -23.81
CA LEU A 192 -3.98 -13.20 -23.46
C LEU A 192 -2.79 -13.20 -22.49
N ARG A 193 -1.76 -12.38 -22.77
CA ARG A 193 -0.60 -12.23 -21.87
C ARG A 193 -1.01 -11.72 -20.49
N LYS A 194 -1.95 -10.77 -20.43
CA LYS A 194 -2.49 -10.23 -19.17
C LYS A 194 -3.36 -11.24 -18.42
N GLN A 195 -4.06 -12.14 -19.12
CA GLN A 195 -4.76 -13.26 -18.50
C GLN A 195 -3.78 -14.28 -17.92
N GLN A 196 -2.77 -14.70 -18.69
CA GLN A 196 -1.74 -15.64 -18.23
C GLN A 196 -1.00 -15.11 -16.98
N GLN A 197 -0.67 -13.82 -16.95
CA GLN A 197 -0.06 -13.19 -15.77
C GLN A 197 -0.98 -13.15 -14.54
N LYS A 198 -2.30 -13.08 -14.73
CA LYS A 198 -3.25 -13.17 -13.61
C LYS A 198 -3.30 -14.60 -13.05
N GLU A 199 -3.31 -15.58 -13.94
CA GLU A 199 -3.31 -17.00 -13.57
C GLU A 199 -2.01 -17.40 -12.87
N GLN A 200 -0.85 -16.99 -13.39
CA GLN A 200 0.45 -17.19 -12.73
C GLN A 200 0.45 -16.58 -11.32
N ARG A 201 0.03 -15.33 -11.15
CA ARG A 201 -0.05 -14.71 -9.82
C ARG A 201 -0.96 -15.47 -8.86
N GLN A 202 -2.06 -16.05 -9.35
CA GLN A 202 -2.94 -16.88 -8.52
C GLN A 202 -2.29 -18.20 -8.15
N ASN A 203 -1.55 -18.84 -9.06
CA ASN A 203 -0.82 -20.07 -8.80
C ASN A 203 0.35 -19.82 -7.82
N ASP A 204 1.14 -18.77 -8.03
CA ASP A 204 2.23 -18.40 -7.14
C ASP A 204 1.72 -18.08 -5.73
N LEU A 205 0.59 -17.37 -5.62
CA LEU A 205 -0.07 -17.11 -4.34
C LEU A 205 -0.56 -18.41 -3.70
N ARG A 206 -1.17 -19.32 -4.48
CA ARG A 206 -1.65 -20.61 -3.99
C ARG A 206 -0.51 -21.48 -3.48
N GLU A 207 0.59 -21.58 -4.22
CA GLU A 207 1.79 -22.31 -3.82
C GLU A 207 2.45 -21.66 -2.60
N GLY A 208 2.56 -20.33 -2.56
CA GLY A 208 3.03 -19.60 -1.39
C GLY A 208 2.20 -19.88 -0.14
N LEU A 209 0.87 -19.90 -0.25
CA LEU A 209 -0.03 -20.26 0.85
C LEU A 209 0.09 -21.72 1.28
N LYS A 210 0.34 -22.64 0.34
CA LYS A 210 0.62 -24.06 0.65
C LYS A 210 1.93 -24.24 1.41
N LEU A 211 2.93 -23.38 1.19
CA LEU A 211 4.19 -23.40 1.94
C LEU A 211 4.03 -22.75 3.32
N TYR A 212 3.25 -21.68 3.41
CA TYR A 212 3.02 -20.95 4.67
C TYR A 212 2.21 -21.76 5.69
N ARG A 213 1.13 -22.43 5.25
CA ARG A 213 0.22 -23.16 6.14
C ARG A 213 0.90 -24.27 6.98
N PRO A 214 1.68 -25.21 6.42
CA PRO A 214 2.31 -26.28 7.20
C PRO A 214 3.57 -25.84 7.95
N THR A 215 4.20 -24.71 7.58
CA THR A 215 5.42 -24.25 8.26
C THR A 215 5.12 -23.43 9.52
N MET A 216 4.07 -22.62 9.51
CA MET A 216 3.59 -21.87 10.68
C MET A 216 2.73 -22.73 11.61
N LEU A 217 1.77 -23.52 11.09
CA LEU A 217 0.86 -24.28 11.96
C LEU A 217 1.57 -25.45 12.67
N LYS A 218 2.49 -26.19 12.03
CA LYS A 218 2.99 -27.44 12.63
C LYS A 218 3.85 -27.26 13.87
N LYS A 219 4.54 -26.14 14.05
CA LYS A 219 5.35 -25.92 15.26
C LYS A 219 4.49 -25.39 16.41
N GLU A 220 3.67 -24.38 16.16
CA GLU A 220 2.82 -23.80 17.22
C GLU A 220 1.63 -24.70 17.57
N THR A 221 0.92 -25.31 16.60
CA THR A 221 -0.26 -26.14 16.94
C THR A 221 0.10 -27.48 17.55
N PHE A 222 1.26 -28.05 17.23
CA PHE A 222 1.67 -29.31 17.85
C PHE A 222 1.95 -29.09 19.33
N VAL A 223 2.66 -28.03 19.69
CA VAL A 223 2.97 -27.70 21.08
C VAL A 223 1.71 -27.26 21.83
N ILE A 224 0.83 -26.45 21.24
CA ILE A 224 -0.45 -26.04 21.86
C ILE A 224 -1.39 -27.25 22.07
N LEU A 225 -1.52 -28.16 21.09
CA LEU A 225 -2.38 -29.34 21.24
C LEU A 225 -1.80 -30.30 22.30
N PHE A 226 -0.47 -30.44 22.33
CA PHE A 226 0.25 -31.21 23.34
C PHE A 226 0.10 -30.60 24.73
N LEU A 227 0.14 -29.27 24.84
CA LEU A 227 -0.14 -28.53 26.08
C LEU A 227 -1.55 -28.74 26.58
N ILE A 228 -2.57 -28.67 25.70
CA ILE A 228 -3.97 -28.91 26.10
C ILE A 228 -4.13 -30.34 26.63
N GLU A 229 -3.51 -31.32 25.98
CA GLU A 229 -3.56 -32.71 26.42
C GLU A 229 -2.86 -32.90 27.78
N ILE A 230 -1.71 -32.26 27.98
CA ILE A 230 -0.97 -32.33 29.25
C ILE A 230 -1.73 -31.61 30.37
N MET A 231 -2.28 -30.42 30.12
CA MET A 231 -3.08 -29.67 31.10
C MET A 231 -4.36 -30.44 31.49
N ALA A 232 -5.04 -31.04 30.51
CA ALA A 232 -6.20 -31.89 30.77
C ALA A 232 -5.82 -33.13 31.59
N ASN A 233 -4.70 -33.76 31.24
CA ASN A 233 -4.15 -34.88 32.01
C ASN A 233 -3.77 -34.46 33.43
N PHE A 234 -3.09 -33.32 33.63
CA PHE A 234 -2.74 -32.81 34.95
C PHE A 234 -4.00 -32.62 35.81
N LEU A 235 -5.08 -32.08 35.25
CA LEU A 235 -6.35 -31.94 35.96
C LEU A 235 -6.94 -33.30 36.40
N ILE A 236 -6.82 -34.32 35.54
CA ILE A 236 -7.27 -35.70 35.83
C ILE A 236 -6.37 -36.37 36.88
N HIS A 237 -5.06 -36.16 36.79
CA HIS A 237 -4.07 -36.78 37.67
C HIS A 237 -4.04 -36.13 39.05
N SER A 238 -4.22 -34.81 39.13
CA SER A 238 -4.39 -34.07 40.40
C SER A 238 -5.61 -34.57 41.18
N ARG A 239 -6.69 -34.98 40.49
CA ARG A 239 -7.87 -35.60 41.12
C ARG A 239 -7.66 -37.05 41.55
N SER A 240 -6.73 -37.77 40.94
CA SER A 240 -6.46 -39.19 41.23
C SER A 240 -5.20 -39.42 42.08
N GLY A 241 -4.48 -38.36 42.45
CA GLY A 241 -3.29 -38.42 43.30
C GLY A 241 -2.05 -38.97 42.61
N LYS A 242 -2.05 -39.13 41.28
CA LYS A 242 -0.95 -39.69 40.48
C LYS A 242 -0.07 -38.60 39.90
N TYR A 243 0.68 -37.89 40.75
CA TYR A 243 1.46 -36.73 40.33
C TYR A 243 2.73 -37.10 39.55
N GLU A 244 3.24 -38.31 39.74
CA GLU A 244 4.41 -38.86 39.05
C GLU A 244 4.16 -39.02 37.54
N ASP A 245 3.00 -39.59 37.15
CA ASP A 245 2.60 -39.74 35.75
C ASP A 245 2.40 -38.38 35.06
N ALA A 246 1.99 -37.36 35.83
CA ALA A 246 1.84 -36.00 35.32
C ALA A 246 3.21 -35.33 35.12
N LEU A 247 4.16 -35.55 36.03
CA LEU A 247 5.52 -35.02 35.92
C LEU A 247 6.25 -35.53 34.67
N GLU A 248 6.17 -36.83 34.39
CA GLU A 248 6.82 -37.41 33.20
C GLU A 248 6.36 -36.70 31.91
N LYS A 249 5.06 -36.38 31.81
CA LYS A 249 4.48 -35.67 30.66
C LYS A 249 4.96 -34.22 30.58
N PHE A 250 5.04 -33.51 31.70
CA PHE A 250 5.57 -32.14 31.72
C PHE A 250 7.06 -32.09 31.37
N GLU A 251 7.86 -33.03 31.85
CA GLU A 251 9.30 -33.10 31.50
C GLU A 251 9.51 -33.39 30.02
N SER A 252 8.69 -34.28 29.45
CA SER A 252 8.68 -34.53 28.00
C SER A 252 8.38 -33.25 27.20
N MET A 253 7.43 -32.44 27.67
CA MET A 253 7.10 -31.15 27.04
C MET A 253 8.23 -30.15 27.17
N LEU A 254 8.81 -29.96 28.35
CA LEU A 254 9.94 -29.04 28.54
C LEU A 254 11.15 -29.46 27.67
N GLY A 255 11.35 -30.76 27.45
CA GLY A 255 12.36 -31.29 26.52
C GLY A 255 12.14 -30.92 25.05
N SER A 256 10.92 -30.59 24.65
CA SER A 256 10.57 -30.19 23.27
C SER A 256 10.89 -28.73 22.93
N ARG A 257 11.44 -27.95 23.90
CA ARG A 257 11.77 -26.52 23.80
C ARG A 257 10.57 -25.64 23.40
N PRO A 258 9.56 -25.53 24.29
CA PRO A 258 8.40 -24.68 24.07
C PRO A 258 8.76 -23.18 24.14
N GLU A 259 7.81 -22.31 23.77
CA GLU A 259 7.97 -20.86 23.92
C GLU A 259 8.01 -20.45 25.41
N PRO A 260 8.58 -19.27 25.76
CA PRO A 260 8.73 -18.84 27.15
C PRO A 260 7.42 -18.88 27.96
N ASP A 261 6.32 -18.41 27.37
CA ASP A 261 5.00 -18.40 28.01
C ASP A 261 4.53 -19.82 28.36
N GLU A 262 4.76 -20.78 27.47
CA GLU A 262 4.41 -22.19 27.65
C GLU A 262 5.28 -22.86 28.72
N ILE A 263 6.59 -22.57 28.71
CA ILE A 263 7.53 -22.99 29.75
C ILE A 263 7.06 -22.46 31.11
N SER A 264 6.63 -21.20 31.19
CA SER A 264 6.21 -20.58 32.44
C SER A 264 5.03 -21.32 33.10
N VAL A 265 4.02 -21.68 32.31
CA VAL A 265 2.84 -22.42 32.77
C VAL A 265 3.18 -23.86 33.12
N ALA A 266 3.98 -24.53 32.29
CA ALA A 266 4.40 -25.91 32.53
C ALA A 266 5.23 -26.04 33.82
N SER A 267 6.25 -25.19 33.99
CA SER A 267 7.11 -25.18 35.18
C SER A 267 6.33 -24.86 36.45
N TYR A 268 5.30 -23.99 36.37
CA TYR A 268 4.41 -23.75 37.52
C TYR A 268 3.63 -25.01 37.93
N ASN A 269 3.07 -25.75 36.97
CA ASN A 269 2.35 -26.99 37.27
C ASN A 269 3.28 -28.10 37.77
N VAL A 270 4.51 -28.16 37.26
CA VAL A 270 5.58 -29.03 37.78
C VAL A 270 5.89 -28.70 39.24
N ALA A 271 6.00 -27.42 39.59
CA ALA A 271 6.18 -27.00 40.98
C ALA A 271 5.01 -27.47 41.87
N CYS A 272 3.78 -27.40 41.37
CA CYS A 272 2.59 -27.91 42.07
C CYS A 272 2.69 -29.43 42.31
N CYS A 273 3.07 -30.21 41.28
CA CYS A 273 3.30 -31.66 41.43
C CYS A 273 4.37 -31.97 42.48
N TYR A 274 5.54 -31.33 42.39
CA TYR A 274 6.63 -31.58 43.33
C TYR A 274 6.26 -31.21 44.77
N SER A 275 5.49 -30.13 44.97
CA SER A 275 4.97 -29.76 46.29
C SER A 275 4.03 -30.84 46.84
N LYS A 276 3.14 -31.41 46.02
CA LYS A 276 2.25 -32.51 46.44
C LYS A 276 3.00 -33.80 46.77
N LEU A 277 4.12 -34.07 46.08
CA LEU A 277 5.02 -35.18 46.37
C LEU A 277 5.96 -34.91 47.56
N ASN A 278 5.80 -33.77 48.23
CA ASN A 278 6.61 -33.32 49.35
C ASN A 278 8.11 -33.15 48.99
N GLN A 279 8.41 -32.94 47.70
CA GLN A 279 9.74 -32.64 47.20
C GLN A 279 9.94 -31.13 47.14
N VAL A 280 10.04 -30.51 48.32
CA VAL A 280 10.05 -29.05 48.50
C VAL A 280 11.12 -28.35 47.67
N GLN A 281 12.34 -28.87 47.65
CA GLN A 281 13.45 -28.25 46.91
C GLN A 281 13.24 -28.27 45.39
N ALA A 282 12.75 -29.39 44.85
CA ALA A 282 12.41 -29.49 43.43
C ALA A 282 11.24 -28.56 43.07
N ALA A 283 10.26 -28.42 43.98
CA ALA A 283 9.14 -27.50 43.80
C ALA A 283 9.60 -26.04 43.72
N LEU A 284 10.49 -25.62 44.62
CA LEU A 284 11.03 -24.25 44.63
C LEU A 284 11.89 -23.96 43.39
N SER A 285 12.70 -24.92 42.95
CA SER A 285 13.47 -24.79 41.71
C SER A 285 12.57 -24.62 40.49
N ALA A 286 11.56 -25.48 40.34
CA ALA A 286 10.60 -25.40 39.24
C ALA A 286 9.79 -24.09 39.27
N LEU A 287 9.45 -23.61 40.47
CA LEU A 287 8.77 -22.33 40.66
C LEU A 287 9.67 -21.15 40.24
N GLU A 288 10.97 -21.18 40.56
CA GLU A 288 11.93 -20.19 40.07
C GLU A 288 12.00 -20.17 38.54
N ASP A 289 12.03 -21.36 37.91
CA ASP A 289 12.07 -21.47 36.45
C ASP A 289 10.80 -20.95 35.79
N ALA A 290 9.63 -21.17 36.41
CA ALA A 290 8.37 -20.58 35.97
C ALA A 290 8.43 -19.05 35.96
N MET A 291 8.95 -18.44 37.04
CA MET A 291 9.07 -16.99 37.16
C MET A 291 10.13 -16.41 36.22
N LYS A 292 11.28 -17.09 36.04
CA LYS A 292 12.29 -16.71 35.04
C LYS A 292 11.74 -16.74 33.62
N ALA A 293 10.81 -17.65 33.34
CA ALA A 293 10.13 -17.76 32.05
C ALA A 293 9.00 -16.74 31.87
N GLY A 294 8.66 -15.94 32.89
CA GLY A 294 7.65 -14.88 32.80
C GLY A 294 6.32 -15.16 33.50
N TYR A 295 6.25 -16.14 34.42
CA TYR A 295 5.04 -16.37 35.20
C TYR A 295 4.84 -15.27 36.27
N GLU A 296 3.79 -14.46 36.12
CA GLU A 296 3.57 -13.26 36.95
C GLU A 296 2.39 -13.35 37.94
N ASP A 297 1.66 -14.48 38.01
CA ASP A 297 0.49 -14.59 38.89
C ASP A 297 0.87 -14.92 40.34
N PHE A 298 1.64 -14.02 40.96
CA PHE A 298 2.13 -14.18 42.34
C PHE A 298 1.01 -14.24 43.38
N LYS A 299 -0.20 -13.75 43.07
CA LYS A 299 -1.36 -13.86 43.96
C LYS A 299 -1.82 -15.31 44.05
N THR A 300 -1.84 -16.01 42.92
CA THR A 300 -2.16 -17.42 42.85
C THR A 300 -1.08 -18.24 43.57
N ILE A 301 0.21 -17.99 43.29
CA ILE A 301 1.34 -18.70 43.94
C ILE A 301 1.23 -18.69 45.49
N ARG A 302 0.88 -17.56 46.09
CA ARG A 302 0.77 -17.42 47.56
C ARG A 302 -0.40 -18.18 48.18
N ASN A 303 -1.46 -18.40 47.42
CA ASN A 303 -2.72 -18.99 47.91
C ASN A 303 -2.97 -20.40 47.39
N ASP A 304 -2.15 -20.91 46.47
CA ASP A 304 -2.38 -22.20 45.83
C ASP A 304 -2.31 -23.35 46.86
N PRO A 305 -3.38 -24.17 46.99
CA PRO A 305 -3.39 -25.33 47.88
C PRO A 305 -2.43 -26.45 47.43
N ASP A 306 -2.05 -26.50 46.15
CA ASP A 306 -1.12 -27.49 45.63
C ASP A 306 0.33 -27.16 45.99
N LEU A 307 0.63 -25.87 46.14
CA LEU A 307 1.91 -25.38 46.66
C LEU A 307 2.01 -25.35 48.19
N ALA A 308 1.04 -25.92 48.93
CA ALA A 308 1.00 -25.80 50.39
C ALA A 308 2.29 -26.28 51.10
N GLN A 309 2.92 -27.36 50.62
CA GLN A 309 4.18 -27.86 51.20
C GLN A 309 5.37 -26.96 50.84
N ALA A 310 5.44 -26.50 49.58
CA ALA A 310 6.46 -25.53 49.17
C ALA A 310 6.34 -24.21 49.94
N ARG A 311 5.12 -23.74 50.19
CA ARG A 311 4.81 -22.52 50.98
C ARG A 311 5.19 -22.62 52.46
N ALA A 312 5.24 -23.84 53.00
CA ALA A 312 5.68 -24.06 54.37
C ALA A 312 7.21 -23.93 54.53
N SER A 313 7.97 -23.92 53.43
CA SER A 313 9.41 -23.73 53.44
C SER A 313 9.81 -22.29 53.76
N GLU A 314 10.86 -22.13 54.56
CA GLU A 314 11.47 -20.82 54.85
C GLU A 314 12.07 -20.16 53.59
N GLU A 315 12.38 -20.93 52.56
CA GLU A 315 12.99 -20.46 51.30
C GLU A 315 11.97 -19.88 50.31
N PHE A 316 10.66 -20.13 50.52
CA PHE A 316 9.61 -19.68 49.61
C PHE A 316 9.46 -18.16 49.55
N GLU A 317 9.43 -17.49 50.71
CA GLU A 317 9.27 -16.04 50.81
C GLU A 317 10.47 -15.27 50.21
N PRO A 318 11.74 -15.62 50.51
CA PRO A 318 12.90 -15.04 49.84
C PRO A 318 12.87 -15.21 48.31
N LEU A 319 12.46 -16.39 47.84
CA LEU A 319 12.35 -16.68 46.41
C LEU A 319 11.32 -15.75 45.74
N LEU A 320 10.14 -15.59 46.34
CA LEU A 320 9.11 -14.71 45.80
C LEU A 320 9.56 -13.24 45.77
N LYS A 321 10.17 -12.74 46.85
CA LYS A 321 10.62 -11.34 46.93
C LYS A 321 11.58 -10.95 45.80
N LYS A 322 12.44 -11.88 45.38
CA LYS A 322 13.37 -11.68 44.26
C LYS A 322 12.66 -11.28 42.95
N PHE A 323 11.45 -11.78 42.72
CA PHE A 323 10.67 -11.53 41.50
C PHE A 323 9.51 -10.53 41.71
N ASP A 324 9.03 -10.39 42.95
CA ASP A 324 7.93 -9.48 43.32
C ASP A 324 8.41 -8.01 43.41
N GLU A 325 9.66 -7.76 43.83
CA GLU A 325 10.21 -6.40 44.01
C GLU A 325 10.70 -5.74 42.71
N SER A 326 10.98 -6.50 41.65
CA SER A 326 11.44 -5.96 40.36
C SER A 326 10.36 -5.09 39.67
N PHE A 327 9.07 -5.40 39.88
CA PHE A 327 7.95 -4.61 39.36
C PHE A 327 7.74 -3.30 40.13
N ILE A 328 8.01 -3.28 41.44
CA ILE A 328 7.92 -2.07 42.28
C ILE A 328 9.06 -1.10 41.92
N ASN A 329 10.26 -1.59 41.62
CA ASN A 329 11.37 -0.72 41.27
C ASN A 329 11.16 0.03 39.95
N GLU A 330 10.68 -0.62 38.89
CA GLU A 330 10.54 0.07 37.59
C GLU A 330 9.40 1.11 37.60
N SER A 331 8.26 0.77 38.23
CA SER A 331 7.13 1.68 38.41
C SER A 331 7.44 2.83 39.37
N ALA A 332 8.14 2.57 40.49
CA ALA A 332 8.56 3.60 41.44
C ALA A 332 9.67 4.51 40.86
N ILE A 333 10.66 3.97 40.15
CA ILE A 333 11.72 4.75 39.49
C ILE A 333 11.11 5.65 38.40
N ASN A 334 10.14 5.16 37.63
CA ASN A 334 9.46 5.96 36.61
C ASN A 334 8.54 7.03 37.21
N ALA A 335 7.87 6.74 38.33
CA ALA A 335 7.10 7.73 39.08
C ALA A 335 7.99 8.84 39.68
N ILE A 336 9.14 8.48 40.26
CA ILE A 336 10.11 9.45 40.81
C ILE A 336 10.73 10.29 39.67
N LYS A 337 11.09 9.68 38.53
CA LYS A 337 11.58 10.42 37.34
C LYS A 337 10.53 11.38 36.78
N SER A 338 9.24 11.02 36.81
CA SER A 338 8.16 11.91 36.40
C SER A 338 7.95 13.09 37.35
N ILE A 339 8.21 12.91 38.64
CA ILE A 339 8.05 13.97 39.66
C ILE A 339 9.26 14.91 39.68
N PHE A 340 10.48 14.41 39.46
CA PHE A 340 11.72 15.19 39.52
C PHE A 340 12.23 15.66 38.13
N GLY A 341 11.53 15.34 37.04
CA GLY A 341 11.92 15.67 35.66
C GLY A 341 11.63 17.11 35.19
N PHE A 342 11.00 17.95 36.01
CA PHE A 342 10.66 19.34 35.65
C PHE A 342 11.61 20.36 36.31
N ASN A 343 12.87 20.39 35.87
CA ASN A 343 13.61 21.65 35.76
C ASN A 343 14.88 21.50 34.93
N LYS A 344 14.75 21.78 33.64
CA LYS A 344 15.86 22.33 32.85
C LYS A 344 15.33 23.57 32.13
N LYS A 345 15.62 24.74 32.68
CA LYS A 345 15.76 25.97 31.92
C LYS A 345 17.24 26.16 31.60
#